data_AF-A0A244E4D8-F1
#
_entry.id   AF-A0A244E4D8-F1
#
_cell.length_a   1.000
_cell.length_b   1.000
_cell.length_c   1.000
_cell.angle_alpha   90.00
_cell.angle_beta   90.00
_cell.angle_gamma   90.00
#
_symmetry.space_group_name_H-M   'P 1'
#
loop_
_entity.id
_entity.type
_entity.pdbx_description
1 polymer ?
#
loop_
_entity_poly.entity_id
_entity_poly.type
_entity_poly.pdbx_seq_one_letter_code
_entity_poly.pdbx_strand_id
1 'polypeptide(L)'
;MNTPHPLPTQYGLLLALCMASLLALWWFMLGARHSARRRMLRRRIEALELPADAALQGAVAATQAAALQMRETLLRSSALRGLNQPLYDLPWLLFIGGEDAGLPALLAAARRDAAPAPAPAPDAGAEPAFWRWHLLPAMVAIEAGPAAMREPATPQSRGLWLHALLALADQRERLPLNGIVVCMSAAALLGDGQRLAADAQRLRQRIDEAAELLRLHLPIYLLVTGLERLPGYAVLRAALPAPVRAQALGHRLPDGIAAAGRSDMLFEPLIQRLHALRMGLLRGEPEPARRQAIHVFIEQLRTLQPGLRITAQHLFGPSGGHAHARWRGLYLVAAPALEDEAAFIQDLFRRFLPADQPLAR
;
A
#
# COMPACT_ATOMS: atom_id res chain seq x y z
N MET A 1 -11.19 17.77 -69.93
CA MET A 1 -11.76 18.57 -68.82
C MET A 1 -12.66 17.64 -68.02
N ASN A 2 -12.16 17.05 -66.94
CA ASN A 2 -12.91 16.11 -66.10
C ASN A 2 -13.67 16.89 -65.02
N THR A 3 -14.97 17.06 -65.21
CA THR A 3 -15.88 17.56 -64.16
C THR A 3 -16.21 16.42 -63.20
N PRO A 4 -15.97 16.55 -61.88
CA PRO A 4 -16.37 15.51 -60.94
C PRO A 4 -17.89 15.43 -60.87
N HIS A 5 -18.43 14.22 -61.10
CA HIS A 5 -19.85 13.93 -60.88
C HIS A 5 -20.21 14.17 -59.39
N PRO A 6 -21.27 14.92 -59.08
CA PRO A 6 -21.72 15.09 -57.71
C PRO A 6 -22.25 13.74 -57.21
N LEU A 7 -21.63 13.20 -56.16
CA LEU A 7 -22.12 12.01 -55.47
C LEU A 7 -23.57 12.26 -55.02
N PRO A 8 -24.52 11.34 -55.29
CA PRO A 8 -25.91 11.52 -54.90
C PRO A 8 -26.04 11.69 -53.38
N THR A 9 -26.77 12.72 -52.94
CA THR A 9 -26.99 13.08 -51.52
C THR A 9 -27.51 11.92 -50.66
N GLN A 10 -28.16 10.93 -51.27
CA GLN A 10 -28.69 9.73 -50.63
C GLN A 10 -27.60 8.79 -50.07
N TYR A 11 -26.42 8.73 -50.71
CA TYR A 11 -25.29 7.94 -50.21
C TYR A 11 -24.66 8.58 -48.96
N GLY A 12 -24.69 9.91 -48.87
CA GLY A 12 -24.21 10.64 -47.69
C GLY A 12 -25.02 10.33 -46.42
N LEU A 13 -26.34 10.22 -46.55
CA LEU A 13 -27.23 9.87 -45.44
C LEU A 13 -27.00 8.44 -44.93
N LEU A 14 -26.86 7.47 -45.83
CA LEU A 14 -26.55 6.08 -45.47
C LEU A 14 -25.20 5.94 -44.75
N LEU A 15 -24.18 6.64 -45.24
CA LEU A 15 -22.85 6.62 -44.66
C LEU A 15 -22.82 7.28 -43.27
N ALA A 16 -23.55 8.39 -43.09
CA ALA A 16 -23.73 9.04 -41.79
C ALA A 16 -24.46 8.13 -40.78
N LEU A 17 -25.47 7.38 -41.22
CA LEU A 17 -26.23 6.47 -40.37
C LEU A 17 -25.41 5.24 -39.94
N CYS A 18 -24.58 4.71 -40.84
CA CYS A 18 -23.58 3.67 -40.53
C CYS A 18 -22.49 4.16 -39.57
N MET A 19 -21.99 5.38 -39.75
CA MET A 19 -21.03 5.99 -38.83
C MET A 19 -21.62 6.20 -37.44
N ALA A 20 -22.87 6.69 -37.36
CA ALA A 20 -23.58 6.91 -36.10
C ALA A 20 -23.84 5.59 -35.35
N SER A 21 -24.23 4.52 -36.06
CA SER A 21 -24.45 3.21 -35.44
C SER A 21 -23.14 2.57 -34.97
N LEU A 22 -22.03 2.72 -35.71
CA LEU A 22 -20.69 2.31 -35.28
C LEU A 22 -20.22 3.06 -34.04
N LEU A 23 -20.42 4.38 -33.99
CA LEU A 23 -20.09 5.20 -32.81
C LEU A 23 -20.94 4.82 -31.61
N ALA A 24 -22.24 4.59 -31.79
CA ALA A 24 -23.13 4.14 -30.72
C ALA A 24 -22.74 2.75 -30.20
N LEU A 25 -22.39 1.81 -31.08
CA LEU A 25 -21.92 0.48 -30.70
C LEU A 25 -20.55 0.54 -30.00
N TRP A 26 -19.64 1.38 -30.47
CA TRP A 26 -18.34 1.62 -29.85
C TRP A 26 -18.48 2.21 -28.45
N TRP A 27 -19.30 3.25 -28.30
CA TRP A 27 -19.65 3.86 -27.01
C TRP A 27 -20.32 2.85 -26.08
N PHE A 28 -21.26 2.05 -26.60
CA PHE A 28 -21.93 1.01 -25.84
C PHE A 28 -20.97 -0.10 -25.41
N MET A 29 -20.04 -0.55 -26.25
CA MET A 29 -19.04 -1.56 -25.89
C MET A 29 -18.04 -1.04 -24.84
N LEU A 30 -17.60 0.21 -24.96
CA LEU A 30 -16.74 0.86 -23.96
C LEU A 30 -17.47 1.03 -22.63
N GLY A 31 -18.70 1.56 -22.66
CA GLY A 31 -19.55 1.74 -21.49
C GLY A 31 -20.03 0.43 -20.86
N ALA A 32 -20.27 -0.61 -21.66
CA ALA A 32 -20.66 -1.94 -21.20
C ALA A 32 -19.50 -2.65 -20.50
N ARG A 33 -18.28 -2.58 -21.05
CA ARG A 33 -17.08 -3.12 -20.39
C ARG A 33 -16.82 -2.44 -19.04
N HIS A 34 -17.04 -1.14 -18.97
CA HIS A 34 -16.83 -0.34 -17.76
C HIS A 34 -17.93 -0.58 -16.70
N SER A 35 -19.19 -0.64 -17.12
CA SER A 35 -20.34 -0.90 -16.24
C SER A 35 -20.51 -2.37 -15.83
N ALA A 36 -20.04 -3.33 -16.64
CA ALA A 36 -20.08 -4.75 -16.30
C ALA A 36 -19.14 -5.09 -15.14
N ARG A 37 -17.96 -4.46 -15.08
CA ARG A 37 -17.04 -4.58 -13.94
C ARG A 37 -17.70 -4.14 -12.63
N ARG A 38 -18.37 -2.98 -12.65
CA ARG A 38 -19.13 -2.43 -11.52
C ARG A 38 -20.30 -3.31 -11.09
N ARG A 39 -21.09 -3.78 -12.05
CA ARG A 39 -22.24 -4.64 -11.79
C ARG A 39 -21.82 -5.98 -11.19
N MET A 40 -20.72 -6.57 -11.64
CA MET A 40 -20.25 -7.84 -11.10
C MET A 40 -19.65 -7.72 -9.69
N LEU A 41 -18.95 -6.61 -9.42
CA LEU A 41 -18.43 -6.26 -8.09
C LEU A 41 -19.56 -6.04 -7.07
N ARG A 42 -20.56 -5.23 -7.42
CA ARG A 42 -21.71 -4.95 -6.55
C ARG A 42 -22.58 -6.19 -6.34
N ARG A 43 -22.83 -6.99 -7.39
CA ARG A 43 -23.56 -8.26 -7.27
C ARG A 43 -22.89 -9.26 -6.33
N ARG A 44 -21.56 -9.30 -6.25
CA ARG A 44 -20.84 -10.18 -5.32
C ARG A 44 -21.09 -9.79 -3.86
N ILE A 45 -21.29 -8.51 -3.58
CA ILE A 45 -21.51 -8.00 -2.22
C ILE A 45 -23.00 -7.96 -1.86
N GLU A 46 -23.87 -7.69 -2.83
CA GLU A 46 -25.32 -7.92 -2.68
C GLU A 46 -25.59 -9.41 -2.39
N ALA A 47 -24.90 -10.32 -3.08
CA ALA A 47 -24.97 -11.76 -2.81
C ALA A 47 -24.33 -12.18 -1.47
N LEU A 48 -23.56 -11.30 -0.82
CA LEU A 48 -22.96 -11.57 0.49
C LEU A 48 -23.91 -11.28 1.66
N GLU A 49 -25.16 -10.85 1.40
CA GLU A 49 -26.27 -10.65 2.37
C GLU A 49 -25.78 -10.50 3.82
N LEU A 50 -25.06 -9.42 4.07
CA LEU A 50 -24.61 -9.10 5.42
C LEU A 50 -25.82 -8.60 6.22
N PRO A 51 -25.99 -9.02 7.48
CA PRO A 51 -27.08 -8.54 8.31
C PRO A 51 -27.13 -7.02 8.30
N ALA A 52 -28.31 -6.46 8.04
CA ALA A 52 -28.56 -5.02 8.02
C ALA A 52 -28.52 -4.44 9.45
N ASP A 53 -27.32 -4.40 10.03
CA ASP A 53 -27.05 -3.67 11.26
C ASP A 53 -26.89 -2.18 10.91
N ALA A 54 -27.61 -1.31 11.62
CA ALA A 54 -27.50 0.14 11.48
C ALA A 54 -26.08 0.64 11.73
N ALA A 55 -25.33 0.00 12.64
CA ALA A 55 -23.93 0.33 12.90
C ALA A 55 -23.02 0.02 11.70
N LEU A 56 -23.24 -1.13 11.05
CA LEU A 56 -22.54 -1.49 9.81
C LEU A 56 -22.83 -0.48 8.70
N GLN A 57 -24.10 -0.12 8.49
CA GLN A 57 -24.50 0.84 7.45
C GLN A 57 -23.88 2.22 7.68
N GLY A 58 -23.86 2.71 8.93
CA GLY A 58 -23.20 3.96 9.29
C GLY A 58 -21.70 3.94 8.99
N ALA A 59 -21.01 2.86 9.35
CA ALA A 59 -19.58 2.70 9.08
C ALA A 59 -19.27 2.55 7.57
N VAL A 60 -20.13 1.89 6.80
CA VAL A 60 -20.05 1.82 5.33
C VAL A 60 -20.20 3.22 4.72
N ALA A 61 -21.20 3.99 5.15
CA ALA A 61 -21.42 5.35 4.67
C ALA A 61 -20.24 6.28 4.98
N ALA A 62 -19.70 6.20 6.20
CA ALA A 62 -18.51 6.96 6.60
C ALA A 62 -17.29 6.61 5.73
N THR A 63 -17.09 5.32 5.43
CA THR A 63 -15.99 4.85 4.57
C THR A 63 -16.14 5.36 3.13
N GLN A 64 -17.36 5.35 2.58
CA GLN A 64 -17.65 5.89 1.26
C GLN A 64 -17.45 7.41 1.20
N ALA A 65 -17.90 8.13 2.22
CA ALA A 65 -17.72 9.58 2.34
C ALA A 65 -16.23 9.96 2.39
N ALA A 66 -15.43 9.23 3.18
CA ALA A 66 -13.98 9.46 3.28
C ALA A 66 -13.27 9.22 1.93
N ALA A 67 -13.64 8.19 1.19
CA ALA A 67 -13.09 7.92 -0.14
C ALA A 67 -13.43 9.04 -1.14
N LEU A 68 -14.69 9.52 -1.12
CA LEU A 68 -15.13 10.65 -1.95
C LEU A 68 -14.37 11.93 -1.58
N GLN A 69 -14.26 12.23 -0.28
CA GLN A 69 -13.55 13.41 0.21
C GLN A 69 -12.08 13.40 -0.24
N MET A 70 -11.40 12.24 -0.19
CA MET A 70 -10.03 12.11 -0.67
C MET A 70 -9.93 12.38 -2.19
N ARG A 71 -10.85 11.81 -2.99
CA ARG A 71 -10.92 12.10 -4.43
C ARG A 71 -11.09 13.60 -4.69
N GLU A 72 -12.03 14.26 -4.02
CA GLU A 72 -12.26 15.70 -4.17
C GLU A 72 -11.04 16.52 -3.77
N THR A 73 -10.36 16.13 -2.68
CA THR A 73 -9.15 16.78 -2.20
C THR A 73 -8.04 16.72 -3.25
N LEU A 74 -7.84 15.57 -3.90
CA LEU A 74 -6.86 15.43 -4.97
C LEU A 74 -7.20 16.29 -6.20
N LEU A 75 -8.48 16.33 -6.60
CA LEU A 75 -8.92 17.08 -7.77
C LEU A 75 -8.87 18.59 -7.54
N ARG A 76 -9.05 19.06 -6.31
CA ARG A 76 -9.01 20.48 -5.93
C ARG A 76 -7.63 20.96 -5.46
N SER A 77 -6.69 20.06 -5.19
CA SER A 77 -5.39 20.41 -4.63
C SER A 77 -4.57 21.25 -5.60
N SER A 78 -4.29 22.50 -5.21
CA SER A 78 -3.44 23.41 -5.97
C SER A 78 -2.00 22.93 -6.10
N ALA A 79 -1.51 22.16 -5.11
CA ALA A 79 -0.18 21.57 -5.09
C ALA A 79 0.01 20.48 -6.16
N LEU A 80 -1.09 19.92 -6.69
CA LEU A 80 -1.08 18.87 -7.70
C LEU A 80 -1.37 19.40 -9.11
N ARG A 81 -1.43 20.72 -9.32
CA ARG A 81 -1.73 21.34 -10.63
C ARG A 81 -0.71 21.02 -11.73
N GLY A 82 0.49 20.56 -11.38
CA GLY A 82 1.48 20.08 -12.34
C GLY A 82 1.20 18.67 -12.90
N LEU A 83 0.23 17.95 -12.33
CA LEU A 83 -0.19 16.62 -12.79
C LEU A 83 -1.36 16.75 -13.76
N ASN A 84 -1.33 15.96 -14.85
CA ASN A 84 -2.40 15.97 -15.85
C ASN A 84 -3.64 15.22 -15.35
N GLN A 85 -3.43 14.12 -14.61
CA GLN A 85 -4.47 13.30 -14.02
C GLN A 85 -4.10 12.99 -12.57
N PRO A 86 -4.31 13.91 -11.61
CA PRO A 86 -3.82 13.74 -10.23
C PRO A 86 -4.35 12.46 -9.54
N LEU A 87 -5.51 11.95 -9.96
CA LEU A 87 -6.08 10.70 -9.48
C LEU A 87 -5.27 9.44 -9.88
N TYR A 88 -4.56 9.50 -11.01
CA TYR A 88 -3.83 8.36 -11.59
C TYR A 88 -2.32 8.56 -11.63
N ASP A 89 -1.86 9.80 -11.66
CA ASP A 89 -0.44 10.18 -11.62
C ASP A 89 0.16 10.01 -10.21
N LEU A 90 -0.67 9.93 -9.16
CA LEU A 90 -0.26 9.53 -7.82
C LEU A 90 -0.61 8.06 -7.56
N PRO A 91 0.32 7.23 -7.06
CA PRO A 91 0.01 5.86 -6.68
C PRO A 91 -0.82 5.84 -5.41
N TRP A 92 -1.79 4.93 -5.34
CA TRP A 92 -2.53 4.65 -4.10
C TRP A 92 -2.07 3.31 -3.56
N LEU A 93 -1.54 3.31 -2.34
CA LEU A 93 -1.03 2.12 -1.66
C LEU A 93 -1.85 1.86 -0.40
N LEU A 94 -2.26 0.60 -0.23
CA LEU A 94 -2.97 0.13 0.96
C LEU A 94 -1.95 -0.39 1.97
N PHE A 95 -1.92 0.20 3.16
CA PHE A 95 -1.08 -0.21 4.28
C PHE A 95 -1.89 -1.10 5.21
N ILE A 96 -1.42 -2.34 5.40
CA ILE A 96 -2.04 -3.31 6.31
C ILE A 96 -1.01 -3.82 7.31
N GLY A 97 -1.43 -4.10 8.54
CA GLY A 97 -0.59 -4.59 9.61
C GLY A 97 -1.37 -4.71 10.92
N GLY A 98 -0.83 -5.47 11.89
CA GLY A 98 -1.39 -5.52 13.24
C GLY A 98 -1.26 -4.17 13.97
N GLU A 99 -1.91 -4.05 15.13
CA GLU A 99 -1.82 -2.85 15.99
C GLU A 99 -0.37 -2.53 16.38
N ASP A 100 0.43 -3.56 16.62
CA ASP A 100 1.84 -3.50 16.99
C ASP A 100 2.76 -2.94 15.88
N ALA A 101 2.30 -3.00 14.63
CA ALA A 101 3.03 -2.51 13.47
C ALA A 101 3.14 -0.97 13.41
N GLY A 102 2.33 -0.24 14.20
CA GLY A 102 2.50 1.21 14.37
C GLY A 102 2.23 2.04 13.12
N LEU A 103 1.28 1.62 12.27
CA LEU A 103 0.89 2.35 11.04
C LEU A 103 0.60 3.85 11.28
N PRO A 104 -0.15 4.26 12.32
CA PRO A 104 -0.43 5.69 12.54
C PRO A 104 0.85 6.52 12.71
N ALA A 105 1.81 6.02 13.50
CA ALA A 105 3.08 6.71 13.74
C ALA A 105 3.94 6.74 12.47
N LEU A 106 3.99 5.62 11.74
CA LEU A 106 4.68 5.53 10.45
C LEU A 106 4.15 6.54 9.43
N LEU A 107 2.84 6.61 9.25
CA LEU A 107 2.21 7.50 8.27
C LEU A 107 2.21 8.96 8.72
N ALA A 108 2.21 9.23 10.03
CA ALA A 108 2.46 10.58 10.55
C ALA A 108 3.89 11.04 10.21
N ALA A 109 4.90 10.20 10.49
CA ALA A 109 6.29 10.51 10.15
C ALA A 109 6.51 10.71 8.64
N ALA A 110 5.82 9.95 7.79
CA ALA A 110 5.87 10.12 6.33
C ALA A 110 5.23 11.42 5.82
N ARG A 111 4.32 12.04 6.60
CA ARG A 111 3.61 13.29 6.26
C ARG A 111 4.40 14.55 6.58
N ARG A 112 5.51 14.48 7.31
CA ARG A 112 6.27 15.63 7.83
C ARG A 112 6.51 16.75 6.81
N ASP A 113 6.76 16.40 5.55
CA ASP A 113 7.04 17.36 4.48
C ASP A 113 5.90 17.47 3.45
N ALA A 114 4.74 16.88 3.74
CA ALA A 114 3.55 17.01 2.91
C ALA A 114 2.90 18.37 3.16
N ALA A 115 2.32 18.96 2.12
CA ALA A 115 1.40 20.07 2.30
C ALA A 115 0.30 19.67 3.31
N PRO A 116 -0.14 20.57 4.20
CA PRO A 116 -1.22 20.27 5.13
C PRO A 116 -2.46 19.86 4.34
N ALA A 117 -2.71 18.56 4.28
CA ALA A 117 -3.96 18.05 3.72
C ALA A 117 -5.09 18.40 4.70
N PRO A 118 -6.28 18.77 4.22
CA PRO A 118 -7.46 18.85 5.07
C PRO A 118 -7.80 17.43 5.54
N ALA A 119 -7.20 17.00 6.64
CA ALA A 119 -7.74 15.87 7.38
C ALA A 119 -9.05 16.36 8.02
N PRO A 120 -10.16 15.61 7.93
CA PRO A 120 -11.23 15.83 8.88
C PRO A 120 -10.61 15.71 10.28
N ALA A 121 -10.88 16.70 11.14
CA ALA A 121 -10.43 16.66 12.52
C ALA A 121 -10.90 15.32 13.12
N PRO A 122 -10.05 14.59 13.85
CA PRO A 122 -10.55 13.46 14.61
C PRO A 122 -11.56 14.02 15.62
N ASP A 123 -12.83 13.65 15.47
CA ASP A 123 -13.81 13.89 16.52
C ASP A 123 -13.30 13.16 17.76
N ALA A 124 -12.92 13.92 18.78
CA ALA A 124 -12.43 13.40 20.05
C ALA A 124 -13.58 12.62 20.73
N GLY A 125 -13.69 11.32 20.42
CA GLY A 125 -14.76 10.44 20.86
C GLY A 125 -15.36 9.52 19.79
N ALA A 126 -15.04 9.74 18.50
CA ALA A 126 -15.47 8.81 17.44
C ALA A 126 -14.58 7.56 17.41
N GLU A 127 -15.19 6.39 17.16
CA GLU A 127 -14.43 5.16 16.92
C GLU A 127 -13.41 5.37 15.79
N PRO A 128 -12.20 4.79 15.89
CA PRO A 128 -11.19 4.95 14.86
C PRO A 128 -11.74 4.47 13.51
N ALA A 129 -11.69 5.36 12.51
CA ALA A 129 -12.19 5.07 11.17
C ALA A 129 -11.61 3.77 10.63
N PHE A 130 -12.46 2.98 9.95
CA PHE A 130 -12.07 1.67 9.42
C PHE A 130 -10.86 1.79 8.48
N TRP A 131 -10.86 2.78 7.58
CA TRP A 131 -9.70 3.22 6.80
C TRP A 131 -9.44 4.72 7.01
N ARG A 132 -8.15 5.10 7.08
CA ARG A 132 -7.72 6.50 7.12
C ARG A 132 -6.92 6.83 5.87
N TRP A 133 -7.10 8.04 5.36
CA TRP A 133 -6.53 8.46 4.08
C TRP A 133 -5.46 9.52 4.31
N HIS A 134 -4.29 9.31 3.72
CA HIS A 134 -3.13 10.17 3.90
C HIS A 134 -2.63 10.62 2.51
N LEU A 135 -2.71 11.92 2.25
CA LEU A 135 -2.07 12.52 1.09
C LEU A 135 -0.60 12.79 1.43
N LEU A 136 0.30 12.07 0.77
CA LEU A 136 1.76 12.23 0.88
C LEU A 136 2.31 12.94 -0.38
N PRO A 137 3.55 13.45 -0.35
CA PRO A 137 4.09 14.21 -1.48
C PRO A 137 4.13 13.45 -2.81
N ALA A 138 4.27 12.12 -2.76
CA ALA A 138 4.45 11.26 -3.93
C ALA A 138 3.44 10.11 -4.02
N MET A 139 2.47 10.01 -3.10
CA MET A 139 1.46 8.94 -3.09
C MET A 139 0.25 9.28 -2.22
N VAL A 140 -0.82 8.48 -2.37
CA VAL A 140 -1.89 8.37 -1.39
C VAL A 140 -1.68 7.08 -0.61
N ALA A 141 -1.59 7.18 0.71
CA ALA A 141 -1.54 6.03 1.61
C ALA A 141 -2.90 5.82 2.26
N ILE A 142 -3.41 4.59 2.18
CA ILE A 142 -4.65 4.15 2.82
C ILE A 142 -4.25 3.30 4.02
N GLU A 143 -4.47 3.82 5.22
CA GLU A 143 -4.21 3.13 6.48
C GLU A 143 -5.40 2.22 6.80
N ALA A 144 -5.20 0.89 6.80
CA ALA A 144 -6.20 -0.01 7.33
C ALA A 144 -6.16 0.02 8.87
N GLY A 145 -7.30 0.36 9.48
CA GLY A 145 -7.43 0.40 10.93
C GLY A 145 -7.39 -1.01 11.55
N PRO A 146 -7.18 -1.11 12.88
CA PRO A 146 -7.06 -2.40 13.57
C PRO A 146 -8.26 -3.33 13.38
N ALA A 147 -9.47 -2.78 13.29
CA ALA A 147 -10.70 -3.53 13.06
C ALA A 147 -10.69 -4.32 11.74
N ALA A 148 -9.96 -3.85 10.72
CA ALA A 148 -9.82 -4.56 9.45
C ALA A 148 -8.96 -5.84 9.56
N MET A 149 -8.09 -5.89 10.57
CA MET A 149 -7.09 -6.94 10.79
C MET A 149 -7.40 -7.85 12.00
N ARG A 150 -8.52 -7.61 12.68
CA ARG A 150 -8.97 -8.34 13.88
C ARG A 150 -9.49 -9.73 13.53
N GLU A 151 -9.21 -10.71 14.42
CA GLU A 151 -9.79 -12.06 14.36
C GLU A 151 -10.42 -12.51 15.70
N PRO A 152 -11.43 -13.40 15.67
CA PRO A 152 -12.05 -13.96 14.45
C PRO A 152 -12.75 -12.86 13.64
N ALA A 153 -12.64 -12.89 12.32
CA ALA A 153 -13.29 -11.91 11.46
C ALA A 153 -14.80 -12.05 11.64
N THR A 154 -15.41 -11.06 12.29
CA THR A 154 -16.87 -11.00 12.39
C THR A 154 -17.44 -10.76 10.98
N PRO A 155 -18.65 -11.27 10.68
CA PRO A 155 -19.34 -10.95 9.43
C PRO A 155 -19.36 -9.43 9.15
N GLN A 156 -19.57 -8.62 10.19
CA GLN A 156 -19.52 -7.16 10.13
C GLN A 156 -18.16 -6.62 9.66
N SER A 157 -17.04 -7.05 10.27
CA SER A 157 -15.69 -6.58 9.92
C SER A 157 -15.29 -6.96 8.49
N ARG A 158 -15.65 -8.18 8.06
CA ARG A 158 -15.44 -8.63 6.68
C ARG A 158 -16.33 -7.86 5.71
N GLY A 159 -17.57 -7.58 6.10
CA GLY A 159 -18.48 -6.73 5.32
C GLY A 159 -17.93 -5.33 5.10
N LEU A 160 -17.44 -4.68 6.16
CA LEU A 160 -16.78 -3.38 6.08
C LEU A 160 -15.56 -3.41 5.17
N TRP A 161 -14.72 -4.44 5.26
CA TRP A 161 -13.56 -4.62 4.38
C TRP A 161 -13.96 -4.62 2.90
N LEU A 162 -14.97 -5.40 2.55
CA LEU A 162 -15.44 -5.52 1.16
C LEU A 162 -16.10 -4.23 0.66
N HIS A 163 -16.89 -3.56 1.50
CA HIS A 163 -17.47 -2.26 1.18
C HIS A 163 -16.42 -1.15 1.04
N ALA A 164 -15.34 -1.19 1.82
CA ALA A 164 -14.23 -0.25 1.71
C ALA A 164 -13.50 -0.42 0.36
N LEU A 165 -13.23 -1.66 -0.05
CA LEU A 165 -12.65 -1.96 -1.36
C LEU A 165 -13.57 -1.54 -2.52
N LEU A 166 -14.89 -1.70 -2.39
CA LEU A 166 -15.84 -1.17 -3.36
C LEU A 166 -15.83 0.35 -3.44
N ALA A 167 -15.86 1.03 -2.29
CA ALA A 167 -15.83 2.49 -2.23
C ALA A 167 -14.59 3.01 -2.97
N LEU A 168 -13.44 2.37 -2.74
CA LEU A 168 -12.21 2.66 -3.47
C LEU A 168 -12.33 2.44 -4.98
N ALA A 169 -12.88 1.30 -5.41
CA ALA A 169 -13.09 1.00 -6.82
C ALA A 169 -14.07 1.95 -7.51
N ASP A 170 -15.07 2.46 -6.79
CA ASP A 170 -16.02 3.45 -7.28
C ASP A 170 -15.37 4.83 -7.44
N GLN A 171 -14.50 5.24 -6.52
CA GLN A 171 -13.80 6.52 -6.61
C GLN A 171 -12.63 6.52 -7.61
N ARG A 172 -12.00 5.36 -7.85
CA ARG A 172 -10.81 5.23 -8.72
C ARG A 172 -10.91 4.03 -9.66
N GLU A 173 -11.72 4.21 -10.70
CA GLU A 173 -12.26 3.12 -11.53
C GLU A 173 -11.24 2.37 -12.39
N ARG A 174 -10.21 3.06 -12.90
CA ARG A 174 -9.23 2.45 -13.84
C ARG A 174 -8.20 1.57 -13.12
N LEU A 175 -7.74 2.03 -11.96
CA LEU A 175 -6.71 1.36 -11.17
C LEU A 175 -6.92 1.70 -9.69
N PRO A 176 -7.79 0.96 -8.98
CA PRO A 176 -8.12 1.24 -7.58
C PRO A 176 -6.88 1.30 -6.67
N LEU A 177 -5.97 0.33 -6.79
CA LEU A 177 -4.71 0.27 -6.03
C LEU A 177 -3.51 0.09 -6.96
N ASN A 178 -2.38 0.65 -6.54
CA ASN A 178 -1.08 0.43 -7.18
C ASN A 178 -0.25 -0.64 -6.45
N GLY A 179 -0.62 -1.02 -5.23
CA GLY A 179 0.11 -2.01 -4.43
C GLY A 179 -0.37 -2.06 -2.98
N ILE A 180 0.18 -3.04 -2.24
CA ILE A 180 -0.09 -3.23 -0.81
C ILE A 180 1.24 -3.18 -0.06
N VAL A 181 1.28 -2.46 1.06
CA VAL A 181 2.40 -2.43 1.99
C VAL A 181 1.99 -3.18 3.25
N VAL A 182 2.63 -4.33 3.46
CA VAL A 182 2.46 -5.15 4.66
C VAL A 182 3.46 -4.69 5.70
N CYS A 183 2.97 -4.17 6.82
CA CYS A 183 3.80 -3.70 7.92
C CYS A 183 3.83 -4.74 9.04
N MET A 184 5.02 -5.07 9.52
CA MET A 184 5.22 -5.94 10.68
C MET A 184 6.21 -5.31 11.64
N SER A 185 5.93 -5.39 12.93
CA SER A 185 6.87 -4.85 13.92
C SER A 185 8.09 -5.75 14.08
N ALA A 186 9.25 -5.15 14.33
CA ALA A 186 10.45 -5.89 14.70
C ALA A 186 10.22 -6.77 15.94
N ALA A 187 9.36 -6.33 16.87
CA ALA A 187 8.98 -7.09 18.05
C ALA A 187 8.19 -8.36 17.71
N ALA A 188 7.21 -8.28 16.79
CA ALA A 188 6.47 -9.45 16.33
C ALA A 188 7.36 -10.47 15.62
N LEU A 189 8.33 -10.00 14.83
CA LEU A 189 9.29 -10.87 14.13
C LEU A 189 10.25 -11.61 15.09
N LEU A 190 10.50 -11.05 16.27
CA LEU A 190 11.27 -11.68 17.35
C LEU A 190 10.42 -12.55 18.28
N GLY A 191 9.10 -12.49 18.13
CA GLY A 191 8.14 -13.16 19.00
C GLY A 191 7.94 -14.63 18.65
N ASP A 192 6.78 -15.16 19.08
CA ASP A 192 6.39 -16.53 18.81
C ASP A 192 6.13 -16.77 17.31
N GLY A 193 6.81 -17.77 16.74
CA GLY A 193 6.69 -18.15 15.34
C GLY A 193 5.30 -18.66 14.96
N GLN A 194 4.56 -19.31 15.88
CA GLN A 194 3.19 -19.77 15.58
C GLN A 194 2.24 -18.59 15.47
N ARG A 195 2.30 -17.64 16.41
CA ARG A 195 1.55 -16.40 16.31
C ARG A 195 1.90 -15.63 15.04
N LEU A 196 3.19 -15.52 14.72
CA LEU A 196 3.66 -14.84 13.52
C LEU A 196 3.14 -15.48 12.22
N ALA A 197 3.13 -16.82 12.15
CA ALA A 197 2.57 -17.56 11.02
C ALA A 197 1.08 -17.28 10.85
N ALA A 198 0.31 -17.33 11.95
CA ALA A 198 -1.11 -17.00 11.93
C ALA A 198 -1.33 -15.55 11.46
N ASP A 199 -0.55 -14.60 11.95
CA ASP A 199 -0.63 -13.19 11.56
C ASP A 199 -0.35 -13.00 10.06
N ALA A 200 0.68 -13.67 9.53
CA ALA A 200 1.01 -13.63 8.11
C ALA A 200 -0.07 -14.28 7.23
N GLN A 201 -0.71 -15.36 7.68
CA GLN A 201 -1.84 -15.98 6.97
C GLN A 201 -3.04 -15.04 6.89
N ARG A 202 -3.33 -14.27 7.95
CA ARG A 202 -4.42 -13.28 7.94
C ARG A 202 -4.16 -12.15 6.95
N LEU A 203 -2.94 -11.63 6.95
CA LEU A 203 -2.50 -10.61 6.01
C LEU A 203 -2.60 -11.13 4.57
N ARG A 204 -2.21 -12.39 4.34
CA ARG A 204 -2.37 -13.05 3.04
C ARG A 204 -3.84 -13.12 2.61
N GLN A 205 -4.75 -13.52 3.50
CA GLN A 205 -6.18 -13.55 3.17
C GLN A 205 -6.70 -12.17 2.75
N ARG A 206 -6.32 -11.09 3.46
CA ARG A 206 -6.74 -9.72 3.09
C ARG A 206 -6.16 -9.28 1.75
N ILE A 207 -4.92 -9.65 1.45
CA ILE A 207 -4.28 -9.43 0.15
C ILE A 207 -5.06 -10.14 -0.96
N ASP A 208 -5.38 -11.42 -0.77
CA ASP A 208 -6.09 -12.23 -1.77
C ASP A 208 -7.51 -11.68 -1.98
N GLU A 209 -8.24 -11.37 -0.91
CA GLU A 209 -9.57 -10.72 -0.99
C GLU A 209 -9.52 -9.40 -1.76
N ALA A 210 -8.52 -8.55 -1.50
CA ALA A 210 -8.34 -7.29 -2.23
C ALA A 210 -8.01 -7.52 -3.71
N ALA A 211 -7.09 -8.44 -4.00
CA ALA A 211 -6.68 -8.75 -5.36
C ALA A 211 -7.82 -9.37 -6.19
N GLU A 212 -8.59 -10.31 -5.61
CA GLU A 212 -9.71 -10.98 -6.26
C GLU A 212 -10.91 -10.05 -6.49
N LEU A 213 -11.23 -9.21 -5.50
CA LEU A 213 -12.31 -8.25 -5.63
C LEU A 213 -11.94 -7.21 -6.68
N LEU A 214 -10.77 -6.58 -6.57
CA LEU A 214 -10.35 -5.53 -7.48
C LEU A 214 -9.89 -6.05 -8.85
N ARG A 215 -9.66 -7.38 -8.97
CA ARG A 215 -9.13 -8.07 -10.16
C ARG A 215 -7.79 -7.50 -10.61
N LEU A 216 -6.89 -7.29 -9.66
CA LEU A 216 -5.58 -6.72 -9.89
C LEU A 216 -4.48 -7.68 -9.43
N HIS A 217 -3.37 -7.70 -10.16
CA HIS A 217 -2.12 -8.25 -9.65
C HIS A 217 -1.35 -7.13 -8.96
N LEU A 218 -1.28 -7.19 -7.63
CA LEU A 218 -0.74 -6.11 -6.82
C LEU A 218 0.70 -6.41 -6.41
N PRO A 219 1.65 -5.47 -6.62
CA PRO A 219 2.96 -5.56 -5.98
C PRO A 219 2.80 -5.39 -4.47
N ILE A 220 3.54 -6.21 -3.73
CA ILE A 220 3.49 -6.27 -2.26
C ILE A 220 4.86 -5.95 -1.69
N TYR A 221 4.89 -4.99 -0.77
CA TYR A 221 6.08 -4.60 -0.04
C TYR A 221 5.97 -5.10 1.39
N LEU A 222 7.05 -5.69 1.90
CA LEU A 222 7.18 -6.00 3.31
C LEU A 222 7.95 -4.87 3.99
N LEU A 223 7.37 -4.28 5.01
CA LEU A 223 7.93 -3.16 5.76
C LEU A 223 8.08 -3.56 7.23
N VAL A 224 9.31 -3.56 7.73
CA VAL A 224 9.61 -3.83 9.14
C VAL A 224 9.62 -2.50 9.89
N THR A 225 8.71 -2.35 10.85
CA THR A 225 8.58 -1.14 11.66
C THR A 225 9.13 -1.34 13.06
N GLY A 226 9.32 -0.25 13.80
CA GLY A 226 9.71 -0.32 15.20
C GLY A 226 11.19 -0.58 15.43
N LEU A 227 12.05 -0.20 14.48
CA LEU A 227 13.51 -0.28 14.65
C LEU A 227 14.00 0.53 15.86
N GLU A 228 13.29 1.61 16.21
CA GLU A 228 13.60 2.45 17.37
C GLU A 228 13.51 1.71 18.71
N ARG A 229 12.77 0.60 18.75
CA ARG A 229 12.60 -0.23 19.93
C ARG A 229 13.73 -1.24 20.13
N LEU A 230 14.61 -1.40 19.14
CA LEU A 230 15.72 -2.34 19.22
C LEU A 230 16.90 -1.75 20.03
N PRO A 231 17.56 -2.56 20.88
CA PRO A 231 18.74 -2.13 21.62
C PRO A 231 19.83 -1.54 20.71
N GLY A 232 20.36 -0.39 21.10
CA GLY A 232 21.42 0.30 20.37
C GLY A 232 20.97 1.22 19.24
N TYR A 233 19.68 1.27 18.88
CA TYR A 233 19.17 2.15 17.82
C TYR A 233 19.50 3.62 18.05
N ALA A 234 19.28 4.15 19.26
CA ALA A 234 19.50 5.56 19.57
C ALA A 234 20.96 5.98 19.30
N VAL A 235 21.92 5.14 19.67
CA VAL A 235 23.35 5.36 19.43
C VAL A 235 23.66 5.29 17.93
N LEU A 236 23.14 4.27 17.23
CA LEU A 236 23.30 4.15 15.79
C LEU A 236 22.76 5.40 15.07
N ARG A 237 21.52 5.82 15.37
CA ARG A 237 20.88 6.98 14.76
C ARG A 237 21.68 8.26 15.00
N ALA A 238 22.23 8.45 16.20
CA ALA A 238 23.06 9.61 16.53
C ALA A 238 24.37 9.63 15.74
N ALA A 239 24.93 8.46 15.43
CA ALA A 239 26.14 8.33 14.62
C ALA A 239 25.89 8.51 13.10
N LEU A 240 24.64 8.40 12.64
CA LEU A 240 24.28 8.53 11.23
C LEU A 240 24.07 10.01 10.82
N PRO A 241 24.73 10.48 9.74
CA PRO A 241 24.43 11.78 9.15
C PRO A 241 22.98 11.88 8.69
N ALA A 242 22.39 13.08 8.77
CA ALA A 242 21.03 13.37 8.30
C ALA A 242 20.70 12.81 6.90
N PRO A 243 21.53 12.96 5.84
CA PRO A 243 21.21 12.40 4.53
C PRO A 243 21.20 10.87 4.51
N VAL A 244 21.91 10.19 5.41
CA VAL A 244 21.88 8.73 5.53
C VAL A 244 20.62 8.28 6.26
N ARG A 245 20.17 9.03 7.27
CA ARG A 245 18.88 8.77 7.95
C ARG A 245 17.67 8.97 7.04
N ALA A 246 17.77 9.83 6.03
CA ALA A 246 16.71 10.05 5.05
C ALA A 246 16.59 8.92 4.00
N GLN A 247 17.69 8.21 3.72
CA GLN A 247 17.75 7.15 2.70
C GLN A 247 16.94 5.92 3.12
N ALA A 248 16.34 5.24 2.14
CA ALA A 248 15.62 4.00 2.41
C ALA A 248 16.60 2.89 2.83
N LEU A 249 16.29 2.20 3.92
CA LEU A 249 16.99 0.99 4.34
C LEU A 249 16.19 -0.23 3.87
N GLY A 250 16.68 -0.95 2.86
CA GLY A 250 15.96 -2.07 2.28
C GLY A 250 16.58 -2.61 1.01
N HIS A 251 15.89 -3.58 0.40
CA HIS A 251 16.22 -4.16 -0.89
C HIS A 251 14.96 -4.37 -1.73
N ARG A 252 15.05 -4.06 -3.02
CA ARG A 252 13.96 -4.19 -4.00
C ARG A 252 14.27 -5.35 -4.94
N LEU A 253 13.31 -6.23 -5.17
CA LEU A 253 13.45 -7.33 -6.11
C LEU A 253 13.30 -6.82 -7.55
N PRO A 254 14.12 -7.28 -8.51
CA PRO A 254 13.90 -7.06 -9.93
C PRO A 254 12.54 -7.60 -10.43
N ASP A 255 12.02 -7.03 -11.51
CA ASP A 255 10.77 -7.50 -12.13
C ASP A 255 10.90 -8.90 -12.73
N GLY A 256 9.81 -9.67 -12.70
CA GLY A 256 9.73 -11.00 -13.32
C GLY A 256 10.30 -12.15 -12.49
N ILE A 257 10.78 -11.88 -11.28
CA ILE A 257 11.28 -12.91 -10.37
C ILE A 257 10.13 -13.45 -9.51
N ALA A 258 9.84 -14.76 -9.58
CA ALA A 258 8.84 -15.42 -8.75
C ALA A 258 9.25 -15.40 -7.26
N ALA A 259 8.32 -14.99 -6.39
CA ALA A 259 8.57 -14.72 -4.96
C ALA A 259 8.78 -15.97 -4.09
N ALA A 260 8.28 -17.14 -4.52
CA ALA A 260 8.30 -18.36 -3.74
C ALA A 260 9.75 -18.82 -3.46
N GLY A 261 10.11 -18.92 -2.18
CA GLY A 261 11.39 -19.47 -1.72
C GLY A 261 12.58 -18.51 -1.76
N ARG A 262 12.37 -17.20 -2.00
CA ARG A 262 13.47 -16.24 -2.23
C ARG A 262 13.67 -15.19 -1.14
N SER A 263 13.22 -15.45 0.09
CA SER A 263 13.49 -14.55 1.22
C SER A 263 14.98 -14.18 1.32
N ASP A 264 15.85 -15.17 1.12
CA ASP A 264 17.30 -14.99 1.25
C ASP A 264 17.87 -14.01 0.22
N MET A 265 17.24 -13.87 -0.97
CA MET A 265 17.64 -12.87 -1.98
C MET A 265 17.39 -11.43 -1.54
N LEU A 266 16.43 -11.20 -0.64
CA LEU A 266 16.18 -9.88 -0.07
C LEU A 266 17.01 -9.63 1.20
N PHE A 267 17.24 -10.68 1.99
CA PHE A 267 17.97 -10.60 3.25
C PHE A 267 19.47 -10.44 3.07
N GLU A 268 20.08 -11.26 2.23
CA GLU A 268 21.55 -11.31 2.12
C GLU A 268 22.16 -9.96 1.70
N PRO A 269 21.65 -9.26 0.66
CA PRO A 269 22.18 -7.94 0.30
C PRO A 269 22.00 -6.91 1.42
N LEU A 270 20.92 -7.04 2.19
CA LEU A 270 20.62 -6.14 3.30
C LEU A 270 21.60 -6.35 4.45
N ILE A 271 21.87 -7.59 4.83
CA ILE A 271 22.86 -7.93 5.87
C ILE A 271 24.25 -7.49 5.46
N GLN A 272 24.65 -7.69 4.21
CA GLN A 272 25.95 -7.23 3.70
C GLN A 272 26.08 -5.70 3.79
N ARG A 273 25.02 -4.95 3.43
CA ARG A 273 25.01 -3.49 3.53
C ARG A 273 25.06 -3.02 4.98
N LEU A 274 24.34 -3.68 5.89
CA LEU A 274 24.39 -3.40 7.33
C LEU A 274 25.77 -3.71 7.93
N HIS A 275 26.43 -4.79 7.47
CA HIS A 275 27.79 -5.11 7.89
C HIS A 275 28.79 -4.03 7.45
N ALA A 276 28.72 -3.59 6.20
CA ALA A 276 29.55 -2.49 5.70
C ALA A 276 29.31 -1.19 6.48
N LEU A 277 28.04 -0.87 6.76
CA LEU A 277 27.67 0.28 7.59
C LEU A 277 28.28 0.18 9.00
N ARG A 278 28.17 -1.00 9.64
CA ARG A 278 28.77 -1.27 10.94
C ARG A 278 30.27 -0.98 10.94
N MET A 279 31.01 -1.51 9.96
CA MET A 279 32.45 -1.30 9.88
C MET A 279 32.82 0.17 9.69
N GLY A 280 32.01 0.93 8.92
CA GLY A 280 32.17 2.37 8.77
C GLY A 280 31.97 3.13 10.08
N LEU A 281 30.89 2.83 10.81
CA LEU A 281 30.56 3.50 12.07
C LEU A 281 31.53 3.15 13.19
N LEU A 282 31.95 1.88 13.31
CA LEU A 282 32.89 1.44 14.34
C LEU A 282 34.28 2.05 14.19
N ARG A 283 34.70 2.39 12.96
CA ARG A 283 35.98 3.05 12.71
C ARG A 283 36.00 4.49 13.25
N GLY A 284 34.86 5.19 13.17
CA GLY A 284 34.73 6.57 13.59
C GLY A 284 34.41 6.76 15.07
N GLU A 285 33.98 5.71 15.77
CA GLU A 285 33.54 5.83 17.17
C GLU A 285 34.61 5.42 18.19
N PRO A 286 35.15 6.37 18.98
CA PRO A 286 36.20 6.06 19.94
C PRO A 286 35.67 5.37 21.20
N GLU A 287 34.44 5.67 21.61
CA GLU A 287 33.89 5.20 22.89
C GLU A 287 33.52 3.71 22.82
N PRO A 288 34.05 2.85 23.72
CA PRO A 288 33.76 1.42 23.72
C PRO A 288 32.27 1.08 23.87
N ALA A 289 31.56 1.79 24.75
CA ALA A 289 30.13 1.57 25.00
C ALA A 289 29.28 1.86 23.74
N ARG A 290 29.58 2.94 23.02
CA ARG A 290 28.89 3.29 21.76
C ARG A 290 29.19 2.28 20.66
N ARG A 291 30.44 1.83 20.54
CA ARG A 291 30.82 0.75 19.61
C ARG A 291 30.05 -0.54 19.88
N GLN A 292 29.93 -0.93 21.15
CA GLN A 292 29.13 -2.08 21.55
C GLN A 292 27.65 -1.89 21.18
N ALA A 293 27.06 -0.73 21.46
CA ALA A 293 25.67 -0.44 21.12
C ALA A 293 25.39 -0.54 19.61
N ILE A 294 26.29 0.00 18.77
CA ILE A 294 26.22 -0.12 17.31
C ILE A 294 26.30 -1.58 16.88
N HIS A 295 27.22 -2.34 17.45
CA HIS A 295 27.36 -3.76 17.16
C HIS A 295 26.09 -4.55 17.53
N VAL A 296 25.56 -4.33 18.74
CA VAL A 296 24.34 -4.97 19.23
C VAL A 296 23.15 -4.68 18.31
N PHE A 297 22.95 -3.44 17.90
CA PHE A 297 21.83 -3.09 17.01
C PHE A 297 21.89 -3.87 15.68
N ILE A 298 23.08 -3.97 15.07
CA ILE A 298 23.24 -4.68 13.79
C ILE A 298 23.03 -6.19 13.97
N GLU A 299 23.45 -6.78 15.08
CA GLU A 299 23.14 -8.18 15.39
C GLU A 299 21.64 -8.39 15.66
N GLN A 300 20.94 -7.44 16.31
CA GLN A 300 19.49 -7.49 16.48
C GLN A 300 18.72 -7.44 15.15
N LEU A 301 19.24 -6.75 14.13
CA LEU A 301 18.63 -6.80 12.80
C LEU A 301 18.77 -8.18 12.15
N ARG A 302 19.87 -8.90 12.42
CA ARG A 302 20.09 -10.25 11.90
C ARG A 302 19.16 -11.27 12.54
N THR A 303 18.82 -11.09 13.82
CA THR A 303 17.90 -11.99 14.52
C THR A 303 16.46 -11.88 14.03
N LEU A 304 16.10 -10.87 13.21
CA LEU A 304 14.79 -10.78 12.56
C LEU A 304 14.62 -11.78 11.40
N GLN A 305 15.72 -12.34 10.87
CA GLN A 305 15.70 -13.18 9.67
C GLN A 305 14.78 -14.42 9.80
N PRO A 306 14.78 -15.19 10.91
CA PRO A 306 13.89 -16.34 11.05
C PRO A 306 12.41 -15.95 10.98
N GLY A 307 12.00 -14.90 11.72
CA GLY A 307 10.63 -14.41 11.68
C GLY A 307 10.22 -13.95 10.30
N LEU A 308 11.10 -13.22 9.61
CA LEU A 308 10.82 -12.76 8.26
C LEU A 308 10.71 -13.89 7.24
N ARG A 309 11.46 -14.99 7.42
CA ARG A 309 11.31 -16.19 6.60
C ARG A 309 9.93 -16.82 6.81
N ILE A 310 9.47 -16.96 8.04
CA ILE A 310 8.13 -17.46 8.36
C ILE A 310 7.07 -16.57 7.70
N THR A 311 7.14 -15.25 7.91
CA THR A 311 6.24 -14.28 7.29
C THR A 311 6.23 -14.41 5.76
N ALA A 312 7.39 -14.42 5.12
CA ALA A 312 7.50 -14.49 3.67
C ALA A 312 6.95 -15.81 3.11
N GLN A 313 7.14 -16.92 3.82
CA GLN A 313 6.60 -18.23 3.44
C GLN A 313 5.06 -18.23 3.47
N HIS A 314 4.44 -17.64 4.49
CA HIS A 314 2.99 -17.59 4.60
C HIS A 314 2.35 -16.53 3.68
N LEU A 315 3.03 -15.39 3.46
CA LEU A 315 2.55 -14.35 2.55
C LEU A 315 2.74 -14.70 1.07
N PHE A 316 3.86 -15.32 0.69
CA PHE A 316 4.25 -15.50 -0.71
C PHE A 316 4.48 -16.95 -1.13
N GLY A 317 4.25 -17.90 -0.21
CA GLY A 317 4.33 -19.32 -0.53
C GLY A 317 3.33 -19.75 -1.61
N PRO A 318 3.60 -20.89 -2.28
CA PRO A 318 2.73 -21.44 -3.29
C PRO A 318 1.39 -21.88 -2.65
N SER A 319 0.40 -20.99 -2.66
CA SER A 319 -0.98 -21.32 -2.34
C SER A 319 -1.64 -21.86 -3.61
N GLY A 320 -2.27 -23.04 -3.54
CA GLY A 320 -2.79 -23.80 -4.69
C GLY A 320 -3.88 -23.12 -5.53
N GLY A 321 -3.54 -22.04 -6.24
CA GLY A 321 -4.39 -21.43 -7.27
C GLY A 321 -4.30 -19.90 -7.41
N HIS A 322 -3.80 -19.16 -6.40
CA HIS A 322 -3.94 -17.69 -6.37
C HIS A 322 -2.57 -16.99 -6.52
N ALA A 323 -2.19 -16.72 -7.77
CA ALA A 323 -0.91 -16.12 -8.17
C ALA A 323 -0.89 -14.58 -8.08
N HIS A 324 -1.69 -13.97 -7.21
CA HIS A 324 -1.94 -12.52 -7.24
C HIS A 324 -0.96 -11.68 -6.41
N ALA A 325 -0.25 -12.30 -5.45
CA ALA A 325 0.72 -11.63 -4.59
C ALA A 325 2.12 -11.64 -5.20
N ARG A 326 2.63 -10.46 -5.60
CA ARG A 326 4.00 -10.31 -6.14
C ARG A 326 4.89 -9.57 -5.15
N TRP A 327 5.78 -10.28 -4.46
CA TRP A 327 6.73 -9.64 -3.56
C TRP A 327 7.69 -8.73 -4.32
N ARG A 328 7.75 -7.44 -3.95
CA ARG A 328 8.54 -6.42 -4.66
C ARG A 328 9.72 -5.88 -3.85
N GLY A 329 9.65 -5.91 -2.52
CA GLY A 329 10.75 -5.42 -1.71
C GLY A 329 10.55 -5.65 -0.22
N LEU A 330 11.66 -5.49 0.49
CA LEU A 330 11.76 -5.49 1.94
C LEU A 330 12.42 -4.18 2.37
N TYR A 331 11.79 -3.47 3.29
CA TYR A 331 12.32 -2.24 3.85
C TYR A 331 12.20 -2.24 5.37
N LEU A 332 13.05 -1.47 6.05
CA LEU A 332 13.04 -1.33 7.50
C LEU A 332 13.00 0.16 7.85
N VAL A 333 12.16 0.52 8.82
CA VAL A 333 11.90 1.90 9.20
C VAL A 333 11.82 2.07 10.71
N ALA A 334 12.18 3.26 11.17
CA ALA A 334 11.99 3.70 12.54
C ALA A 334 10.97 4.83 12.58
N ALA A 335 9.90 4.67 13.34
CA ALA A 335 8.79 5.63 13.45
C ALA A 335 8.38 5.87 14.91
N PRO A 336 9.28 6.46 15.74
CA PRO A 336 8.98 6.82 17.12
C PRO A 336 7.84 7.85 17.22
N ALA A 337 7.22 7.92 18.40
CA ALA A 337 6.19 8.91 18.69
C ALA A 337 6.71 10.36 18.59
N LEU A 338 7.99 10.58 18.92
CA LEU A 338 8.67 11.84 18.66
C LEU A 338 9.18 11.85 17.22
N GLU A 339 8.51 12.64 16.38
CA GLU A 339 8.73 12.61 14.93
C GLU A 339 10.18 12.91 14.50
N ASP A 340 10.96 13.67 15.30
CA ASP A 340 12.35 14.00 14.99
C ASP A 340 13.30 12.81 15.04
N GLU A 341 12.85 11.70 15.62
CA GLU A 341 13.62 10.48 15.76
C GLU A 341 13.37 9.45 14.67
N ALA A 342 12.48 9.76 13.72
CA ALA A 342 12.20 8.94 12.56
C ALA A 342 13.43 8.77 11.65
N ALA A 343 13.58 7.57 11.09
CA ALA A 343 14.65 7.26 10.15
C ALA A 343 14.18 6.27 9.08
N PHE A 344 14.81 6.39 7.91
CA PHE A 344 14.65 5.55 6.72
C PHE A 344 13.28 5.62 6.03
N ILE A 345 12.46 6.64 6.37
CA ILE A 345 11.10 6.83 5.85
C ILE A 345 11.09 7.73 4.60
N GLN A 346 11.85 8.82 4.58
CA GLN A 346 11.65 9.89 3.58
C GLN A 346 11.84 9.41 2.14
N ASP A 347 12.99 8.80 1.82
CA ASP A 347 13.28 8.30 0.46
C ASP A 347 12.40 7.07 0.11
N LEU A 348 12.05 6.23 1.11
CA LEU A 348 11.16 5.10 0.90
C LEU A 348 9.80 5.55 0.35
N PHE A 349 9.18 6.53 1.01
CA PHE A 349 7.85 7.02 0.64
C PHE A 349 7.86 7.98 -0.56
N ARG A 350 8.97 8.68 -0.82
CA ARG A 350 9.05 9.61 -1.96
C ARG A 350 9.49 8.96 -3.25
N ARG A 351 10.31 7.91 -3.18
CA ARG A 351 10.97 7.35 -4.36
C ARG A 351 10.69 5.87 -4.56
N PHE A 352 10.86 5.05 -3.54
CA PHE A 352 10.85 3.59 -3.73
C PHE A 352 9.45 2.99 -3.84
N LEU A 353 8.54 3.34 -2.92
CA LEU A 353 7.16 2.85 -2.97
C LEU A 353 6.38 3.38 -4.20
N PRO A 354 6.52 4.66 -4.62
CA PRO A 354 5.83 5.17 -5.80
C PRO A 354 6.38 4.66 -7.14
N ALA A 355 7.65 4.23 -7.21
CA ALA A 355 8.33 3.90 -8.48
C ALA A 355 7.73 2.71 -9.25
N ASP A 356 6.81 1.96 -8.64
CA ASP A 356 6.19 0.75 -9.19
C ASP A 356 4.76 0.96 -9.71
N GLN A 357 4.35 2.21 -9.89
CA GLN A 357 3.09 2.58 -10.54
C GLN A 357 2.69 1.73 -11.76
N PRO A 358 3.58 1.41 -12.73
CA PRO A 358 3.19 0.69 -13.95
C PRO A 358 3.02 -0.83 -13.77
N LEU A 359 3.22 -1.37 -12.58
CA LEU A 359 3.23 -2.82 -12.35
C LEU A 359 1.88 -3.43 -11.98
N ALA A 360 0.96 -2.62 -11.46
CA ALA A 360 -0.39 -3.10 -11.20
C ALA A 360 -1.15 -3.28 -12.52
N ARG A 361 -1.62 -4.51 -12.78
CA ARG A 361 -2.25 -4.92 -14.05
C ARG A 361 -3.53 -5.70 -13.84
#